data_AF-A0A1A2CF84-F1
#
_entry.id   AF-A0A1A2CF84-F1
#
_cell.length_a   1.000
_cell.length_b   1.000
_cell.length_c   1.000
_cell.angle_alpha   90.00
_cell.angle_beta   90.00
_cell.angle_gamma   90.00
#
_symmetry.space_group_name_H-M   'P 1'
#
loop_
_entity.id
_entity.type
_entity.pdbx_description
1 polymer ?
#
loop_
_entity_poly.entity_id
_entity_poly.type
_entity_poly.pdbx_seq_one_letter_code
_entity_poly.pdbx_strand_id
1 'polypeptide(L)'
;MRTTPDSLVRIGNELADHGESLLALQLSCHGVAERAQPGWVGSSAQALSGLLDGWAMTSTAHIARFGEHSCGMHFAAARFQQMEQRNTVALAQLSTAAKPGDDADLG
;
A
#
# COMPACT_ATOMS: atom_id res chain seq x y z
N MET A 1 17.89 -5.90 -3.28
CA MET A 1 17.15 -4.76 -3.87
C MET A 1 17.25 -3.59 -2.89
N ARG A 2 17.66 -2.38 -3.31
CA ARG A 2 17.64 -1.20 -2.42
C ARG A 2 16.23 -0.65 -2.36
N THR A 3 15.73 -0.35 -1.17
CA THR A 3 14.47 0.37 -0.97
C THR A 3 14.68 1.84 -1.36
N THR A 4 14.03 2.27 -2.44
CA THR A 4 13.96 3.67 -2.90
C THR A 4 12.52 4.17 -2.80
N PRO A 5 12.28 5.49 -2.70
CA PRO A 5 10.93 6.05 -2.76
C PRO A 5 10.12 5.54 -3.96
N ASP A 6 10.72 5.50 -5.14
CA ASP A 6 10.07 5.01 -6.36
C ASP A 6 9.69 3.53 -6.25
N SER A 7 10.56 2.71 -5.64
CA SER A 7 10.26 1.29 -5.42
C SER A 7 9.08 1.11 -4.46
N LEU A 8 8.93 1.98 -3.45
CA LEU A 8 7.82 1.95 -2.51
C LEU A 8 6.52 2.41 -3.19
N VAL A 9 6.55 3.48 -3.98
CA VAL A 9 5.39 3.93 -4.77
C VAL A 9 4.92 2.83 -5.72
N ARG A 10 5.85 2.20 -6.45
CA ARG A 10 5.53 1.08 -7.34
C ARG A 10 4.87 -0.08 -6.60
N ILE A 11 5.42 -0.49 -5.46
CA ILE A 11 4.83 -1.57 -4.64
C ILE A 11 3.43 -1.16 -4.13
N GLY A 12 3.26 0.11 -3.73
CA GLY A 12 1.96 0.63 -3.31
C GLY A 12 0.89 0.54 -4.41
N ASN A 13 1.24 0.91 -5.64
CA ASN A 13 0.36 0.76 -6.80
C ASN A 13 0.07 -0.72 -7.11
N GLU A 14 1.11 -1.57 -7.12
CA GLU A 14 0.94 -3.01 -7.35
C GLU A 14 0.00 -3.64 -6.32
N LEU A 15 0.10 -3.25 -5.04
CA LEU A 15 -0.82 -3.72 -4.00
C LEU A 15 -2.26 -3.26 -4.23
N ALA A 16 -2.48 -2.02 -4.69
CA ALA A 16 -3.80 -1.52 -5.03
C ALA A 16 -4.42 -2.31 -6.20
N ASP A 17 -3.67 -2.48 -7.29
CA ASP A 17 -4.11 -3.18 -8.49
C ASP A 17 -4.47 -4.66 -8.20
N HIS A 18 -3.63 -5.34 -7.40
CA HIS A 18 -3.91 -6.71 -6.97
C HIS A 18 -5.14 -6.78 -6.05
N GLY A 19 -5.31 -5.80 -5.15
CA GLY A 19 -6.48 -5.69 -4.28
C GLY A 19 -7.77 -5.54 -5.09
N GLU A 20 -7.81 -4.66 -6.08
CA GLU A 20 -8.96 -4.47 -6.96
C GLU A 20 -9.29 -5.73 -7.77
N SER A 21 -8.27 -6.37 -8.34
CA SER A 21 -8.44 -7.62 -9.09
C SER A 21 -9.00 -8.75 -8.22
N LEU A 22 -8.51 -8.87 -6.99
CA LEU A 22 -8.99 -9.86 -6.04
C LEU A 22 -10.44 -9.57 -5.60
N LEU A 23 -10.78 -8.31 -5.35
CA LEU A 23 -12.14 -7.90 -5.01
C LEU A 23 -13.12 -8.25 -6.13
N ALA A 24 -12.77 -7.95 -7.39
CA ALA A 24 -13.60 -8.29 -8.54
C ALA A 24 -13.85 -9.81 -8.65
N LEU A 25 -12.82 -10.63 -8.42
CA LEU A 25 -12.95 -12.08 -8.40
C LEU A 25 -13.85 -12.57 -7.25
N GLN A 26 -13.67 -12.00 -6.05
CA GLN A 26 -14.48 -12.35 -4.87
C GLN A 26 -15.96 -12.03 -5.10
N LEU A 27 -16.28 -10.85 -5.65
CA LEU A 27 -17.65 -10.45 -5.97
C LEU A 27 -18.27 -11.35 -7.05
N SER A 28 -17.49 -11.73 -8.07
CA SER A 28 -17.94 -12.66 -9.11
C SER A 28 -18.32 -14.03 -8.52
N CYS A 29 -17.43 -14.62 -7.71
CA CYS A 29 -17.67 -15.90 -7.04
C CYS A 29 -18.87 -15.83 -6.09
N HIS A 30 -18.95 -14.76 -5.29
CA HIS A 30 -20.06 -14.55 -4.36
C HIS A 30 -21.40 -14.44 -5.10
N GLY A 31 -21.46 -13.63 -6.17
CA GLY A 31 -22.67 -13.47 -6.97
C GLY A 31 -23.12 -14.76 -7.67
N VAL A 32 -22.19 -15.65 -8.07
CA VAL A 32 -22.55 -16.99 -8.56
C VAL A 32 -23.23 -17.81 -7.46
N ALA A 33 -22.72 -17.75 -6.23
CA ALA A 33 -23.28 -18.48 -5.10
C ALA A 33 -24.64 -17.94 -4.67
N GLU A 34 -24.81 -16.61 -4.59
CA GLU A 34 -26.10 -15.98 -4.29
C GLU A 34 -27.18 -16.38 -5.31
N ARG A 35 -26.85 -16.40 -6.61
CA ARG A 35 -27.80 -16.85 -7.65
C ARG A 35 -28.21 -18.32 -7.51
N ALA A 36 -27.35 -19.16 -6.93
CA ALA A 36 -27.66 -20.57 -6.70
C ALA A 36 -28.45 -20.80 -5.38
N GLN A 37 -28.42 -19.82 -4.46
CA GLN A 37 -29.00 -19.94 -3.11
C GLN A 37 -30.47 -20.36 -3.08
N PRO A 38 -31.38 -19.89 -3.96
CA PRO A 38 -32.78 -20.32 -3.94
C PRO A 38 -32.98 -21.83 -4.16
N GLY A 39 -32.00 -22.52 -4.74
CA GLY A 39 -32.02 -23.97 -4.95
C GLY A 39 -31.52 -24.79 -3.76
N TRP A 40 -30.99 -24.16 -2.71
CA TRP A 40 -30.48 -24.88 -1.55
C TRP A 40 -31.59 -25.18 -0.56
N VAL A 41 -31.59 -26.40 -0.01
CA VAL A 41 -32.60 -26.84 0.95
C VAL A 41 -31.99 -27.50 2.18
N GLY A 42 -32.69 -27.42 3.31
CA GLY A 42 -32.33 -28.11 4.54
C GLY A 42 -31.11 -27.53 5.27
N SER A 43 -30.55 -28.31 6.19
CA SER A 43 -29.42 -27.92 7.05
C SER A 43 -28.16 -27.58 6.25
N SER A 44 -27.93 -28.25 5.13
CA SER A 44 -26.81 -27.95 4.23
C SER A 44 -26.90 -26.55 3.61
N ALA A 45 -28.11 -26.04 3.35
CA ALA A 45 -28.31 -24.68 2.85
C ALA A 45 -27.87 -23.65 3.88
N GLN A 46 -28.28 -23.83 5.14
CA GLN A 46 -27.90 -22.94 6.23
C GLN A 46 -26.38 -22.94 6.47
N ALA A 47 -25.75 -24.12 6.42
CA ALA A 47 -24.30 -24.24 6.54
C ALA A 47 -23.58 -23.51 5.39
N LEU A 48 -24.06 -23.68 4.15
CA LEU A 48 -23.47 -23.03 2.98
C LEU A 48 -23.64 -21.50 3.01
N SER A 49 -24.79 -20.99 3.44
CA SER A 49 -24.98 -19.55 3.69
C SER A 49 -24.00 -19.03 4.74
N GLY A 50 -23.82 -19.74 5.87
CA GLY A 50 -22.84 -19.35 6.88
C GLY A 50 -21.40 -19.32 6.36
N LEU A 51 -21.03 -20.24 5.47
CA LEU A 51 -19.72 -20.22 4.80
C LEU A 51 -19.56 -18.99 3.89
N LEU A 52 -20.62 -18.58 3.18
CA LEU A 52 -20.59 -17.41 2.31
C LEU A 52 -20.51 -16.10 3.09
N ASP A 53 -21.22 -16.00 4.21
CA ASP A 53 -21.11 -14.85 5.12
C ASP A 53 -19.68 -14.74 5.68
N GLY A 54 -19.11 -15.86 6.12
CA GLY A 54 -17.74 -15.93 6.60
C GLY A 54 -16.72 -15.55 5.52
N TRP A 55 -16.94 -16.00 4.28
CA TRP A 55 -16.13 -15.62 3.13
C TRP A 55 -16.21 -14.12 2.84
N ALA A 56 -17.42 -13.54 2.82
CA ALA A 56 -17.63 -12.11 2.56
C ALA A 56 -16.95 -11.23 3.62
N MET A 57 -17.09 -11.59 4.90
CA MET A 57 -16.43 -10.90 6.01
C MET A 57 -14.90 -10.97 5.88
N THR A 58 -14.35 -12.16 5.64
CA THR A 58 -12.90 -12.37 5.52
C THR A 58 -12.34 -11.64 4.29
N SER A 59 -13.06 -11.68 3.18
CA SER A 59 -12.69 -11.00 1.93
C SER A 59 -12.61 -9.49 2.13
N THR A 60 -13.63 -8.90 2.77
CA THR A 60 -13.66 -7.47 3.10
C THR A 60 -12.46 -7.06 3.96
N ALA A 61 -12.19 -7.83 5.02
CA ALA A 61 -11.03 -7.58 5.88
C ALA A 61 -9.70 -7.70 5.12
N HIS A 62 -9.60 -8.61 4.16
CA HIS A 62 -8.39 -8.78 3.37
C HIS A 62 -8.17 -7.62 2.41
N ILE A 63 -9.22 -7.14 1.73
CA ILE A 63 -9.14 -5.97 0.83
C ILE A 63 -8.76 -4.70 1.62
N ALA A 64 -9.32 -4.52 2.82
CA ALA A 64 -8.92 -3.41 3.69
C ALA A 64 -7.40 -3.44 3.98
N ARG A 65 -6.83 -4.63 4.24
CA ARG A 65 -5.39 -4.78 4.46
C ARG A 65 -4.54 -4.46 3.23
N PHE A 66 -5.01 -4.79 2.02
CA PHE A 66 -4.34 -4.37 0.79
C PHE A 66 -4.31 -2.84 0.67
N GLY A 67 -5.43 -2.18 0.94
CA GLY A 67 -5.52 -0.71 0.95
C GLY A 67 -4.61 -0.08 2.00
N GLU A 68 -4.63 -0.57 3.24
CA GLU A 68 -3.76 -0.11 4.32
C GLU A 68 -2.27 -0.26 3.96
N HIS A 69 -1.89 -1.40 3.38
CA HIS A 69 -0.52 -1.66 2.99
C HIS A 69 -0.09 -0.75 1.82
N SER A 70 -0.93 -0.61 0.79
CA SER A 70 -0.71 0.32 -0.31
C SER A 70 -0.48 1.75 0.20
N CYS A 71 -1.39 2.25 1.05
CA CYS A 71 -1.26 3.56 1.68
C CYS A 71 0.03 3.68 2.50
N GLY A 72 0.36 2.66 3.29
CA GLY A 72 1.59 2.61 4.08
C GLY A 72 2.85 2.74 3.23
N MET A 73 2.89 2.12 2.05
CA MET A 73 4.01 2.26 1.11
C MET A 73 4.13 3.69 0.57
N HIS A 74 3.02 4.32 0.20
CA HIS A 74 3.02 5.71 -0.26
C HIS A 74 3.46 6.68 0.85
N PHE A 75 2.98 6.49 2.08
CA PHE A 75 3.43 7.30 3.23
C PHE A 75 4.92 7.11 3.51
N ALA A 76 5.43 5.89 3.43
CA ALA A 76 6.84 5.61 3.61
C ALA A 76 7.69 6.30 2.52
N ALA A 77 7.27 6.25 1.26
CA ALA A 77 7.95 6.92 0.16
C ALA A 77 8.04 8.43 0.38
N ALA A 78 6.92 9.07 0.73
CA ALA A 78 6.86 10.51 1.01
C ALA A 78 7.78 10.89 2.19
N ARG A 79 7.81 10.08 3.26
CA ARG A 79 8.68 10.31 4.40
C ARG A 79 10.17 10.19 4.03
N PHE A 80 10.52 9.22 3.19
CA PHE A 80 11.89 9.08 2.68
C PHE A 80 12.31 10.31 1.87
N GLN A 81 11.48 10.76 0.93
CA GLN A 81 11.77 11.96 0.12
C GLN A 81 11.95 13.21 0.99
N GLN A 82 11.09 13.38 2.00
CA GLN A 82 11.21 14.50 2.94
C GLN A 82 12.53 14.45 3.73
N MET A 83 12.95 13.27 4.17
CA MET A 83 14.20 13.09 4.90
C MET A 83 15.42 13.38 4.02
N GLU A 84 15.41 12.88 2.78
CA GLU A 84 16.48 13.11 1.80
C GLU A 84 16.63 14.60 1.47
N GLN A 85 15.50 15.30 1.28
CA GLN A 85 15.50 16.73 1.02
C GLN A 85 16.10 17.52 2.20
N ARG A 86 15.70 17.20 3.43
CA ARG A 86 16.25 17.85 4.63
C ARG A 86 17.75 17.62 4.77
N ASN A 87 18.20 16.38 4.53
CA ASN A 87 19.63 16.04 4.57
C ASN A 87 20.42 16.82 3.51
N THR A 88 19.90 16.88 2.28
CA THR A 88 20.51 17.64 1.18
C THR A 88 20.65 19.13 1.52
N VAL A 89 19.62 19.75 2.12
CA VAL A 89 19.67 21.14 2.57
C VAL A 89 20.71 21.34 3.68
N ALA A 90 20.75 20.45 4.67
CA ALA A 90 21.73 20.53 5.76
C ALA A 90 23.17 20.41 5.25
N LEU A 91 23.43 19.49 4.31
CA LEU A 91 24.74 19.34 3.68
C LEU A 91 25.14 20.56 2.83
N ALA A 92 24.18 21.17 2.12
CA ALA A 92 24.42 22.40 1.37
C ALA A 92 24.78 23.58 2.32
N GLN A 93 24.14 23.67 3.48
CA GLN A 93 24.46 24.67 4.51
C GLN A 93 25.84 24.46 5.13
N LEU A 94 26.21 23.22 5.44
CA LEU A 94 27.53 22.90 5.98
C LEU A 94 28.64 23.19 4.96
N SER A 95 28.44 22.85 3.69
CA SER A 95 29.44 23.11 2.64
C SER A 95 29.61 24.60 2.34
N THR A 96 28.57 25.43 2.52
CA THR A 96 28.68 26.89 2.42
C THR A 96 29.30 27.52 3.67
N ALA A 97 29.02 27.00 4.87
CA ALA A 97 29.65 27.46 6.12
C ALA A 97 31.13 27.08 6.23
N ALA A 98 31.55 25.95 5.65
CA ALA A 98 32.95 25.54 5.56
C ALA A 98 33.77 26.37 4.56
N LYS A 99 33.15 27.32 3.85
CA LYS A 99 33.82 28.20 2.89
C LYS A 99 34.00 29.64 3.41
N PRO A 100 34.89 29.90 4.40
CA PRO A 100 35.42 31.24 4.61
C PRO A 100 36.97 31.29 4.63
N GLY A 101 37.56 31.98 3.66
CA GLY A 101 38.88 32.64 3.79
C GLY A 101 40.13 31.89 3.33
N ASP A 102 40.24 31.51 2.04
CA ASP A 102 41.53 31.18 1.42
C ASP A 102 42.11 32.34 0.58
N ASP A 103 41.45 33.51 0.59
CA ASP A 103 41.88 34.72 -0.12
C ASP A 103 41.81 35.94 0.81
N ALA A 104 42.79 36.11 1.68
CA ALA A 104 43.10 37.41 2.28
C ALA A 104 44.61 37.50 2.57
N ASP A 105 45.34 37.88 1.52
CA ASP A 105 46.32 38.97 1.54
C ASP A 105 47.11 39.18 2.84
N LEU A 106 48.39 38.78 2.81
CA LEU A 106 49.45 39.57 3.43
C LEU A 106 50.66 39.54 2.48
N GLY A 107 50.83 40.66 1.76
CA GLY A 107 52.08 41.02 1.09
C GLY A 107 53.25 41.30 2.04
#